data_AF-A0A7C7G3H6-F1
#
_entry.id   AF-A0A7C7G3H6-F1
#
_cell.length_a   1.000
_cell.length_b   1.000
_cell.length_c   1.000
_cell.angle_alpha   90.00
_cell.angle_beta   90.00
_cell.angle_gamma   90.00
#
_symmetry.space_group_name_H-M   'P 1'
#
loop_
_entity.id
_entity.type
_entity.pdbx_description
1 polymer ?
#
loop_
_entity_poly.entity_id
_entity_poly.type
_entity_poly.pdbx_seq_one_letter_code
_entity_poly.pdbx_strand_id
1 'polypeptide(L)'
;MNQNPLLDLPGLPPFSSIKPEHVEPAIDALLAENRAQTLALLDALDDYTWDNFVQPLEELDDKLNRAWSPVSHMNSVVNSEELRAAYNACLPKLSEYGTEMGQNEQLFRAYEQVANQADELGLDASQRKTLDNVLRDFRLSGVALSEDRKARFKEISLQLSNLTSRYEENILDATNAWSKPFDTVDALDGLPDSALAQAEQTARDRDQSGWLITLDFPSYFPIMTYAN
;
A
#
# COMPACT_ATOMS: atom_id res chain seq x y z
N MET A 1 -20.27 -19.82 -6.28
CA MET A 1 -19.87 -18.44 -6.61
C MET A 1 -18.40 -18.35 -6.28
N ASN A 2 -17.54 -17.93 -7.22
CA ASN A 2 -16.11 -17.79 -6.93
C ASN A 2 -15.95 -16.71 -5.87
N GLN A 3 -15.52 -17.12 -4.67
CA GLN A 3 -15.32 -16.24 -3.53
C GLN A 3 -14.05 -15.41 -3.81
N ASN A 4 -14.15 -14.08 -3.80
CA ASN A 4 -12.98 -13.23 -3.97
C ASN A 4 -12.09 -13.38 -2.72
N PRO A 5 -10.85 -13.87 -2.83
CA PRO A 5 -10.01 -14.18 -1.67
C PRO A 5 -9.60 -12.94 -0.88
N LEU A 6 -9.75 -11.73 -1.45
CA LEU A 6 -9.48 -10.47 -0.76
C LEU A 6 -10.65 -9.99 0.12
N LEU A 7 -11.86 -10.55 -0.08
CA LEU A 7 -13.05 -10.21 0.72
C LEU A 7 -13.26 -11.14 1.91
N ASP A 8 -12.60 -12.30 1.93
CA ASP A 8 -12.69 -13.29 3.00
C ASP A 8 -11.28 -13.81 3.30
N LEU A 9 -10.63 -13.19 4.29
CA LEU A 9 -9.24 -13.46 4.68
C LEU A 9 -9.18 -14.15 6.05
N PRO A 10 -9.33 -15.49 6.12
CA PRO A 10 -9.19 -16.21 7.38
C PRO A 10 -7.72 -16.28 7.80
N GLY A 11 -7.33 -15.43 8.76
CA GLY A 11 -5.97 -15.40 9.29
C GLY A 11 -4.97 -14.73 8.35
N LEU A 12 -4.03 -15.51 7.81
CA LEU A 12 -2.95 -15.00 6.94
C LEU A 12 -3.43 -14.80 5.48
N PRO A 13 -2.87 -13.84 4.74
CA PRO A 13 -3.23 -13.64 3.33
C PRO A 13 -2.96 -14.88 2.46
N PRO A 14 -3.94 -15.36 1.68
CA PRO A 14 -3.79 -16.51 0.80
C PRO A 14 -3.11 -16.10 -0.52
N PHE A 15 -1.83 -15.71 -0.47
CA PHE A 15 -1.09 -15.15 -1.62
C PHE A 15 -1.20 -15.96 -2.91
N SER A 16 -1.18 -17.29 -2.81
CA SER A 16 -1.30 -18.20 -3.97
C SER A 16 -2.65 -18.14 -4.69
N SER A 17 -3.67 -17.59 -4.04
CA SER A 17 -5.04 -17.50 -4.57
C SER A 17 -5.39 -16.08 -5.03
N ILE A 18 -4.62 -15.07 -4.63
CA ILE A 18 -4.81 -13.68 -5.06
C ILE A 18 -4.34 -13.57 -6.52
N LYS A 19 -5.19 -12.98 -7.36
CA LYS A 19 -4.93 -12.78 -8.78
C LYS A 19 -5.26 -11.34 -9.16
N PRO A 20 -4.65 -10.78 -10.23
CA PRO A 20 -4.92 -9.41 -10.66
C PRO A 20 -6.42 -9.10 -10.84
N GLU A 21 -7.19 -10.03 -11.40
CA GLU A 21 -8.63 -9.84 -11.63
C GLU A 21 -9.47 -9.75 -10.34
N HIS A 22 -8.92 -10.13 -9.19
CA HIS A 22 -9.60 -10.03 -7.90
C HIS A 22 -9.46 -8.64 -7.26
N VAL A 23 -8.42 -7.90 -7.62
CA VAL A 23 -7.96 -6.70 -6.91
C VAL A 23 -9.00 -5.58 -6.97
N GLU A 24 -9.27 -5.06 -8.17
CA GLU A 24 -10.15 -3.91 -8.34
C GLU A 24 -11.59 -4.18 -7.85
N PRO A 25 -12.22 -5.33 -8.14
CA PRO A 25 -13.56 -5.63 -7.61
C PRO A 25 -13.61 -5.73 -6.08
N ALA A 26 -12.54 -6.23 -5.42
CA ALA A 26 -12.50 -6.30 -3.96
C ALA A 26 -12.41 -4.91 -3.34
N ILE A 27 -11.50 -4.08 -3.87
CA ILE A 27 -11.31 -2.72 -3.37
C ILE A 27 -12.57 -1.88 -3.60
N ASP A 28 -13.21 -1.97 -4.76
CA ASP A 28 -14.47 -1.26 -5.01
C ASP A 28 -15.58 -1.66 -4.03
N ALA A 29 -15.72 -2.97 -3.76
CA ALA A 29 -16.70 -3.47 -2.80
C ALA A 29 -16.44 -2.96 -1.38
N LEU A 30 -15.19 -3.05 -0.89
CA LEU A 30 -14.81 -2.62 0.45
C LEU A 30 -14.92 -1.10 0.63
N LEU A 31 -14.54 -0.33 -0.39
CA LEU A 31 -14.67 1.12 -0.38
C LEU A 31 -16.14 1.57 -0.36
N ALA A 32 -17.03 0.84 -1.04
CA ALA A 32 -18.47 1.10 -1.00
C ALA A 32 -19.08 0.70 0.34
N GLU A 33 -18.71 -0.48 0.86
CA GLU A 33 -19.15 -0.98 2.16
C GLU A 33 -18.74 -0.03 3.29
N ASN A 34 -17.48 0.39 3.33
CA ASN A 34 -16.97 1.29 4.36
C ASN A 34 -17.69 2.63 4.34
N ARG A 35 -17.92 3.23 3.16
CA ARG A 35 -18.70 4.49 3.06
C ARG A 35 -20.10 4.33 3.61
N ALA A 36 -20.79 3.25 3.24
CA ALA A 36 -22.15 3.01 3.69
C ALA A 36 -22.24 2.79 5.20
N GLN A 37 -21.31 2.02 5.77
CA GLN A 37 -21.29 1.75 7.21
C GLN A 37 -20.86 2.96 8.02
N THR A 38 -19.87 3.73 7.55
CA THR A 38 -19.49 5.00 8.16
C THR A 38 -20.66 5.97 8.24
N LEU A 39 -21.43 6.11 7.14
CA LEU A 39 -22.62 6.96 7.14
C LEU A 39 -23.68 6.43 8.12
N ALA A 40 -23.92 5.12 8.13
CA ALA A 40 -24.88 4.52 9.05
C ALA A 40 -24.51 4.73 10.53
N LEU A 41 -23.22 4.66 10.88
CA LEU A 41 -22.73 4.94 12.24
C LEU A 41 -22.92 6.40 12.64
N LEU A 42 -22.67 7.33 11.71
CA LEU A 42 -22.87 8.76 11.93
C LEU A 42 -24.36 9.10 12.11
N ASP A 43 -25.24 8.52 11.30
CA ASP A 43 -26.69 8.84 11.31
C ASP A 43 -27.46 8.15 12.45
N ALA A 44 -26.97 7.01 12.96
CA ALA A 44 -27.70 6.20 13.93
C ALA A 44 -27.52 6.63 15.39
N LEU A 45 -26.53 7.48 15.68
CA LEU A 45 -26.07 7.76 17.03
C LEU A 45 -26.06 9.25 17.32
N ASP A 46 -26.66 9.63 18.45
CA ASP A 46 -26.53 10.97 19.03
C ASP A 46 -25.37 11.06 20.06
N ASP A 47 -24.93 9.91 20.59
CA ASP A 47 -23.84 9.80 21.55
C ASP A 47 -22.81 8.73 21.15
N TYR A 48 -21.61 9.19 20.81
CA TYR A 48 -20.53 8.34 20.32
C TYR A 48 -19.64 7.90 21.48
N THR A 49 -19.34 6.60 21.51
CA THR A 49 -18.43 5.97 22.47
C THR A 49 -17.35 5.20 21.72
N TRP A 50 -16.38 4.67 22.47
CA TRP A 50 -15.38 3.78 21.88
C TRP A 50 -16.02 2.57 21.20
N ASP A 51 -16.91 1.86 21.91
CA ASP A 51 -17.44 0.58 21.47
C ASP A 51 -18.48 0.70 20.35
N ASN A 52 -19.24 1.81 20.31
CA ASN A 52 -20.33 1.98 19.33
C ASN A 52 -19.90 2.74 18.06
N PHE A 53 -18.73 3.39 18.07
CA PHE A 53 -18.30 4.26 16.98
C PHE A 53 -16.85 4.04 16.58
N VAL A 54 -15.90 4.22 17.51
CA VAL A 54 -14.46 4.14 17.20
C VAL A 54 -14.06 2.73 16.78
N GLN A 55 -14.38 1.72 17.59
CA GLN A 55 -14.03 0.34 17.29
C GLN A 55 -14.65 -0.14 15.97
N PRO A 56 -15.97 0.04 15.70
CA PRO A 56 -16.55 -0.32 14.41
C PRO A 56 -15.88 0.36 13.21
N LEU A 57 -15.49 1.63 13.32
CA LEU A 57 -14.75 2.33 12.26
C LEU A 57 -13.35 1.75 12.04
N GLU A 58 -12.62 1.42 13.12
CA GLU A 58 -11.32 0.75 12.99
C GLU A 58 -11.44 -0.65 12.36
N GLU A 59 -12.51 -1.39 12.67
CA GLU A 59 -12.77 -2.69 12.04
C GLU A 59 -13.05 -2.57 10.53
N LEU A 60 -13.69 -1.49 10.08
CA LEU A 60 -13.88 -1.20 8.66
C LEU A 60 -12.57 -0.86 7.95
N ASP A 61 -11.73 -0.03 8.59
CA ASP A 61 -10.43 0.30 8.04
C ASP A 61 -9.49 -0.91 7.99
N ASP A 62 -9.48 -1.74 9.05
CA ASP A 62 -8.71 -2.99 9.08
C ASP A 62 -9.13 -3.95 7.96
N LYS A 63 -10.43 -4.10 7.67
CA LYS A 63 -10.90 -4.92 6.55
C LYS A 63 -10.34 -4.45 5.20
N LEU A 64 -10.35 -3.13 4.95
CA LEU A 64 -9.76 -2.55 3.74
C LEU A 64 -8.24 -2.78 3.69
N ASN A 65 -7.55 -2.55 4.80
CA ASN A 65 -6.10 -2.74 4.92
C ASN A 65 -5.69 -4.20 4.74
N ARG A 66 -6.47 -5.15 5.26
CA ARG A 66 -6.24 -6.59 5.09
C ARG A 66 -6.36 -7.03 3.64
N ALA A 67 -7.23 -6.39 2.85
CA ALA A 67 -7.34 -6.64 1.42
C ALA A 67 -6.22 -5.95 0.63
N TRP A 68 -5.89 -4.70 0.95
CA TRP A 68 -4.93 -3.92 0.17
C TRP A 68 -3.48 -4.28 0.45
N SER A 69 -3.11 -4.57 1.71
CA SER A 69 -1.72 -4.85 2.10
C SER A 69 -1.10 -6.02 1.32
N PRO A 70 -1.79 -7.16 1.11
CA PRO A 70 -1.27 -8.26 0.30
C PRO A 70 -1.06 -7.86 -1.16
N VAL A 71 -1.96 -7.06 -1.74
CA VAL A 71 -1.85 -6.58 -3.12
C VAL A 71 -0.65 -5.65 -3.28
N SER A 72 -0.49 -4.68 -2.36
CA SER A 72 0.67 -3.78 -2.34
C SER A 72 1.98 -4.56 -2.18
N HIS A 73 2.01 -5.54 -1.27
CA HIS A 73 3.18 -6.42 -1.11
C HIS A 73 3.51 -7.19 -2.39
N MET A 74 2.51 -7.83 -3.01
CA MET A 74 2.70 -8.57 -4.27
C MET A 74 3.21 -7.66 -5.39
N ASN A 75 2.72 -6.42 -5.47
CA ASN A 75 3.21 -5.44 -6.43
C ASN A 75 4.71 -5.15 -6.24
N SER A 76 5.23 -5.23 -5.02
CA SER A 76 6.64 -5.02 -4.69
C SER A 76 7.54 -6.26 -4.86
N VAL A 77 7.02 -7.48 -4.71
CA VAL A 77 7.85 -8.70 -4.66
C VAL A 77 7.62 -9.70 -5.79
N VAL A 78 6.46 -9.64 -6.45
CA VAL A 78 6.06 -10.52 -7.57
C VAL A 78 5.31 -9.72 -8.63
N ASN A 79 5.86 -8.56 -9.01
CA ASN A 79 5.26 -7.66 -9.99
C ASN A 79 5.02 -8.36 -11.35
N SER A 80 3.87 -8.10 -11.96
CA SER A 80 3.57 -8.46 -13.35
C SER A 80 2.83 -7.29 -14.01
N GLU A 81 2.75 -7.26 -15.35
CA GLU A 81 2.02 -6.20 -16.07
C GLU A 81 0.54 -6.14 -15.64
N GLU A 82 -0.10 -7.30 -15.49
CA GLU A 82 -1.51 -7.40 -15.08
C GLU A 82 -1.72 -6.96 -13.63
N LEU A 83 -0.82 -7.38 -12.71
CA LEU A 83 -0.89 -6.97 -11.31
C LEU A 83 -0.65 -5.46 -11.17
N ARG A 84 0.33 -4.93 -11.89
CA ARG A 84 0.66 -3.50 -11.92
C ARG A 84 -0.52 -2.68 -12.44
N ALA A 85 -1.18 -3.13 -13.50
CA ALA A 85 -2.37 -2.49 -14.03
C ALA A 85 -3.52 -2.46 -13.00
N ALA A 86 -3.79 -3.58 -12.33
CA ALA A 86 -4.83 -3.67 -11.31
C ALA A 86 -4.51 -2.83 -10.06
N TYR A 87 -3.25 -2.80 -9.64
CA TYR A 87 -2.76 -1.96 -8.55
C TYR A 87 -2.96 -0.47 -8.87
N ASN A 88 -2.51 -0.02 -10.05
CA ASN A 88 -2.65 1.36 -10.50
C ASN A 88 -4.09 1.82 -10.68
N ALA A 89 -5.00 0.91 -11.07
CA ALA A 89 -6.43 1.22 -11.14
C ALA A 89 -7.05 1.53 -9.76
N CYS A 90 -6.49 0.96 -8.68
CA CYS A 90 -6.99 1.16 -7.32
C CYS A 90 -6.42 2.41 -6.63
N LEU A 91 -5.21 2.86 -7.00
CA LEU A 91 -4.55 3.99 -6.33
C LEU A 91 -5.40 5.28 -6.30
N PRO A 92 -6.02 5.73 -7.42
CA PRO A 92 -6.89 6.90 -7.39
C PRO A 92 -8.07 6.74 -6.43
N LYS A 93 -8.68 5.54 -6.40
CA LYS A 93 -9.86 5.24 -5.59
C LYS A 93 -9.54 5.27 -4.09
N LEU A 94 -8.40 4.67 -3.72
CA LEU A 94 -7.89 4.68 -2.34
C LEU A 94 -7.46 6.07 -1.91
N SER A 95 -6.77 6.84 -2.77
CA SER A 95 -6.39 8.22 -2.47
C SER A 95 -7.60 9.13 -2.29
N GLU A 96 -8.63 8.95 -3.12
CA GLU A 96 -9.90 9.67 -3.00
C GLU A 96 -10.61 9.32 -1.69
N TYR A 97 -10.76 8.03 -1.39
CA TYR A 97 -11.38 7.56 -0.14
C TYR A 97 -10.64 8.07 1.09
N GLY A 98 -9.30 7.99 1.12
CA GLY A 98 -8.51 8.48 2.24
C GLY A 98 -8.68 9.99 2.46
N THR A 99 -8.75 10.78 1.38
CA THR A 99 -9.02 12.22 1.48
C THR A 99 -10.45 12.49 1.94
N GLU A 100 -11.42 11.75 1.41
CA GLU A 100 -12.84 11.83 1.79
C GLU A 100 -13.02 11.57 3.29
N MET A 101 -12.44 10.49 3.82
CA MET A 101 -12.51 10.16 5.25
C MET A 101 -11.73 11.18 6.09
N GLY A 102 -10.51 11.53 5.71
CA GLY A 102 -9.66 12.45 6.46
C GLY A 102 -10.12 13.91 6.47
N GLN A 103 -11.02 14.31 5.55
CA GLN A 103 -11.61 15.65 5.50
C GLN A 103 -13.09 15.68 5.87
N ASN A 104 -13.65 14.55 6.32
CA ASN A 104 -15.03 14.47 6.76
C ASN A 104 -15.18 15.16 8.13
N GLU A 105 -15.85 16.32 8.14
CA GLU A 105 -16.08 17.10 9.36
C GLU A 105 -16.99 16.41 10.37
N GLN A 106 -17.94 15.58 9.91
CA GLN A 106 -18.84 14.86 10.81
C GLN A 106 -18.07 13.78 11.56
N LEU A 107 -17.24 13.00 10.87
CA LEU A 107 -16.33 12.05 11.49
C LEU A 107 -15.40 12.75 12.50
N PHE A 108 -14.77 13.86 12.09
CA PHE A 108 -13.87 14.60 12.98
C PHE A 108 -14.56 15.03 14.28
N ARG A 109 -15.78 15.60 14.18
CA ARG A 109 -16.55 16.01 15.36
C ARG A 109 -16.98 14.83 16.24
N ALA A 110 -17.35 13.70 15.64
CA ALA A 110 -17.69 12.49 16.39
C ALA A 110 -16.47 11.96 17.17
N TYR A 111 -15.27 11.95 16.56
CA TYR A 111 -14.03 11.63 17.27
C TYR A 111 -13.70 12.65 18.37
N GLU A 112 -13.93 13.95 18.15
CA GLU A 112 -13.77 14.97 19.20
C GLU A 112 -14.73 14.75 20.37
N GLN A 113 -15.97 14.35 20.12
CA GLN A 113 -16.93 14.02 21.17
C GLN A 113 -16.44 12.87 22.05
N VAL A 114 -16.02 11.75 21.44
CA VAL A 114 -15.48 10.60 22.20
C VAL A 114 -14.25 11.01 23.01
N ALA A 115 -13.34 11.79 22.42
CA ALA A 115 -12.14 12.26 23.10
C ALA A 115 -12.45 13.19 24.29
N ASN A 116 -13.44 14.09 24.15
CA ASN A 116 -13.84 15.00 25.22
C ASN A 116 -14.51 14.28 26.39
N GLN A 117 -15.13 13.11 26.16
CA GLN A 117 -15.75 12.28 27.17
C GLN A 117 -14.84 11.14 27.68
N ALA A 118 -13.55 11.13 27.32
CA ALA A 118 -12.66 9.99 27.57
C ALA A 118 -12.56 9.58 29.05
N ASP A 119 -12.65 10.53 29.99
CA ASP A 119 -12.67 10.26 31.43
C ASP A 119 -13.97 9.59 31.88
N GLU A 120 -15.11 10.06 31.38
CA GLU A 120 -16.44 9.53 31.71
C GLU A 120 -16.64 8.12 31.13
N LEU A 121 -16.11 7.88 29.93
CA LEU A 121 -16.09 6.58 29.26
C LEU A 121 -15.04 5.62 29.83
N GLY A 122 -14.20 6.07 30.77
CA GLY A 122 -13.17 5.24 31.39
C GLY A 122 -12.11 4.74 30.42
N LEU A 123 -11.81 5.49 29.35
CA LEU A 123 -10.89 5.08 28.30
C LEU A 123 -9.47 4.89 28.85
N ASP A 124 -8.82 3.82 28.41
CA ASP A 124 -7.43 3.53 28.79
C ASP A 124 -6.40 4.39 28.03
N ALA A 125 -5.13 4.23 28.38
CA ALA A 125 -4.05 5.00 27.79
C ALA A 125 -3.87 4.76 26.29
N SER A 126 -4.09 3.53 25.81
CA SER A 126 -4.03 3.18 24.38
C SER A 126 -5.16 3.83 23.61
N GLN A 127 -6.40 3.73 24.09
CA GLN A 127 -7.58 4.30 23.46
C GLN A 127 -7.47 5.83 23.34
N ARG A 128 -7.04 6.50 24.42
CA ARG A 128 -6.78 7.94 24.39
C ARG A 128 -5.71 8.31 23.37
N LYS A 129 -4.63 7.52 23.31
CA LYS A 129 -3.56 7.76 22.35
C LYS A 129 -4.02 7.56 20.90
N THR A 130 -4.90 6.59 20.65
CA THR A 130 -5.54 6.40 19.34
C THR A 130 -6.35 7.63 18.97
N LEU A 131 -7.22 8.13 19.85
CA LEU A 131 -8.02 9.34 19.61
C LEU A 131 -7.14 10.55 19.32
N ASP A 132 -6.07 10.77 20.10
CA ASP A 132 -5.12 11.85 19.87
C ASP A 132 -4.47 11.79 18.47
N ASN A 133 -4.08 10.59 18.04
CA ASN A 133 -3.48 10.37 16.73
C ASN A 133 -4.50 10.60 15.61
N VAL A 134 -5.70 10.03 15.74
CA VAL A 134 -6.78 10.20 14.76
C VAL A 134 -7.13 11.68 14.59
N LEU A 135 -7.32 12.43 15.69
CA LEU A 135 -7.61 13.87 15.64
C LEU A 135 -6.45 14.69 15.04
N ARG A 136 -5.21 14.31 15.30
CA ARG A 136 -4.04 14.91 14.63
C ARG A 136 -4.10 14.64 13.13
N ASP A 137 -4.40 13.40 12.73
CA ASP A 137 -4.36 12.97 11.34
C ASP A 137 -5.50 13.57 10.51
N PHE A 138 -6.68 13.84 11.10
CA PHE A 138 -7.72 14.68 10.50
C PHE A 138 -7.20 16.11 10.20
N ARG A 139 -6.48 16.73 11.15
CA ARG A 139 -5.91 18.07 10.95
C ARG A 139 -4.83 18.07 9.87
N LEU A 140 -3.97 17.03 9.83
CA LEU A 140 -2.96 16.86 8.79
C LEU A 140 -3.56 16.55 7.42
N SER A 141 -4.74 15.91 7.39
CA SER A 141 -5.53 15.69 6.18
C SER A 141 -6.27 16.95 5.70
N GLY A 142 -6.21 18.03 6.48
CA GLY A 142 -6.78 19.32 6.10
C GLY A 142 -8.27 19.47 6.39
N VAL A 143 -8.83 18.74 7.37
CA VAL A 143 -10.25 18.87 7.73
C VAL A 143 -10.68 20.32 8.04
N ALA A 144 -9.77 21.13 8.58
CA ALA A 144 -10.00 22.54 8.95
C ALA A 144 -9.74 23.54 7.80
N LEU A 145 -9.40 23.06 6.60
CA LEU A 145 -9.21 23.92 5.43
C LEU A 145 -10.56 24.43 4.90
N SER A 146 -10.55 25.56 4.19
CA SER A 146 -11.69 26.01 3.40
C SER A 146 -11.95 25.07 2.22
N GLU A 147 -13.18 25.04 1.69
CA GLU A 147 -13.58 24.13 0.61
C GLU A 147 -12.68 24.21 -0.64
N ASP A 148 -12.24 25.41 -1.03
CA ASP A 148 -11.29 25.61 -2.14
C ASP A 148 -9.92 24.97 -1.85
N ARG A 149 -9.47 25.02 -0.59
CA ARG A 149 -8.22 24.42 -0.15
C ARG A 149 -8.32 22.91 0.05
N LYS A 150 -9.47 22.40 0.50
CA LYS A 150 -9.77 20.96 0.55
C LYS A 150 -9.73 20.34 -0.86
N ALA A 151 -10.38 20.99 -1.84
CA ALA A 151 -10.33 20.58 -3.24
C ALA A 151 -8.88 20.54 -3.76
N ARG A 152 -8.10 21.59 -3.48
CA ARG A 152 -6.68 21.62 -3.87
C ARG A 152 -5.84 20.54 -3.18
N PHE A 153 -6.11 20.25 -1.91
CA PHE A 153 -5.45 19.16 -1.18
C PHE A 153 -5.75 17.81 -1.85
N LYS A 154 -7.00 17.53 -2.21
CA LYS A 154 -7.39 16.30 -2.91
C LYS A 154 -6.65 16.12 -4.23
N GLU A 155 -6.52 17.19 -5.03
CA GLU A 155 -5.73 17.17 -6.27
C GLU A 155 -4.26 16.81 -6.00
N ILE A 156 -3.65 17.42 -4.99
CA ILE A 156 -2.24 17.19 -4.64
C ILE A 156 -2.03 15.75 -4.16
N SER A 157 -2.91 15.23 -3.29
CA SER A 157 -2.82 13.86 -2.77
C SER A 157 -2.92 12.84 -3.89
N LEU A 158 -3.87 13.02 -4.82
CA LEU A 158 -4.00 12.15 -5.99
C LEU A 158 -2.77 12.20 -6.90
N GLN A 159 -2.25 13.40 -7.18
CA GLN A 159 -1.04 13.57 -7.98
C GLN A 159 0.17 12.91 -7.31
N LEU A 160 0.31 13.06 -6.00
CA LEU A 160 1.40 12.46 -5.24
C LEU A 160 1.34 10.94 -5.30
N SER A 161 0.17 10.33 -5.08
CA SER A 161 0.00 8.87 -5.18
C SER A 161 0.41 8.33 -6.55
N ASN A 162 -0.01 9.01 -7.62
CA ASN A 162 0.34 8.62 -9.00
C ASN A 162 1.84 8.79 -9.29
N LEU A 163 2.44 9.88 -8.80
CA LEU A 163 3.86 10.15 -9.00
C LEU A 163 4.75 9.16 -8.24
N THR A 164 4.37 8.78 -7.02
CA THR A 164 5.08 7.77 -6.23
C THR A 164 5.07 6.42 -6.93
N SER A 165 3.89 5.93 -7.36
CA SER A 165 3.81 4.64 -8.10
C SER A 165 4.66 4.68 -9.37
N ARG A 166 4.52 5.74 -10.18
CA ARG A 166 5.30 5.89 -11.41
C ARG A 166 6.81 5.96 -11.14
N TYR A 167 7.23 6.56 -10.03
CA TYR A 167 8.63 6.62 -9.66
C TYR A 167 9.18 5.22 -9.34
N GLU A 168 8.45 4.44 -8.54
CA GLU A 168 8.80 3.05 -8.20
C GLU A 168 8.88 2.17 -9.45
N GLU A 169 7.89 2.26 -10.34
CA GLU A 169 7.86 1.54 -11.62
C GLU A 169 9.05 1.90 -12.51
N ASN A 170 9.35 3.19 -12.65
CA ASN A 170 10.50 3.64 -13.44
C ASN A 170 11.82 3.11 -12.89
N ILE A 171 11.99 3.03 -11.57
CA ILE A 171 13.19 2.44 -10.95
C ILE A 171 13.27 0.94 -11.26
N LEU A 172 12.17 0.21 -11.08
CA LEU A 172 12.11 -1.22 -11.33
C LEU A 172 12.44 -1.52 -12.80
N ASP A 173 11.79 -0.81 -13.72
CA ASP A 173 11.96 -1.00 -15.16
C ASP A 173 13.38 -0.62 -15.61
N ALA A 174 13.94 0.48 -15.09
CA ALA A 174 15.32 0.89 -15.40
C ALA A 174 16.35 -0.13 -14.88
N THR A 175 16.13 -0.68 -13.67
CA THR A 175 17.01 -1.71 -13.08
C THR A 175 16.97 -3.00 -13.89
N ASN A 176 15.77 -3.43 -14.31
CA ASN A 176 15.56 -4.66 -15.08
C ASN A 176 16.07 -4.55 -16.53
N ALA A 177 15.95 -3.38 -17.15
CA ALA A 177 16.30 -3.15 -18.56
C ALA A 177 17.81 -3.20 -18.83
N TRP A 178 18.64 -2.84 -17.85
CA TRP A 178 20.09 -2.89 -18.00
C TRP A 178 20.61 -4.30 -17.77
N SER A 179 21.41 -4.81 -18.70
CA SER A 179 22.20 -6.00 -18.48
C SER A 179 23.45 -5.96 -19.36
N LYS A 180 24.50 -6.66 -18.93
CA LYS A 180 25.75 -6.80 -19.68
C LYS A 180 26.16 -8.28 -19.75
N PRO A 181 26.06 -8.92 -20.93
CA PRO A 181 26.51 -10.30 -21.11
C PRO A 181 28.03 -10.39 -21.24
N PHE A 182 28.58 -11.49 -20.76
CA PHE A 182 29.99 -11.85 -20.89
C PHE A 182 30.12 -13.32 -21.31
N ASP A 183 30.91 -13.57 -22.36
CA ASP A 183 31.12 -14.91 -22.92
C ASP A 183 32.25 -15.67 -22.20
N THR A 184 33.14 -14.96 -21.50
CA THR A 184 34.31 -15.55 -20.83
C THR A 184 34.42 -15.09 -19.39
N VAL A 185 34.81 -16.01 -18.51
CA VAL A 185 35.04 -15.73 -17.08
C VAL A 185 36.22 -14.79 -16.86
N ASP A 186 37.20 -14.80 -17.76
CA ASP A 186 38.39 -13.93 -17.69
C ASP A 186 38.02 -12.44 -17.68
N ALA A 187 36.90 -12.06 -18.30
CA ALA A 187 36.40 -10.68 -18.30
C ALA A 187 35.75 -10.26 -16.96
N LEU A 188 35.62 -11.21 -16.02
CA LEU A 188 35.06 -11.05 -14.68
C LEU A 188 36.09 -11.37 -13.58
N ASP A 189 37.38 -11.20 -13.91
CA ASP A 189 38.48 -11.42 -12.97
C ASP A 189 38.30 -10.59 -11.69
N GLY A 190 38.65 -11.22 -10.56
CA GLY A 190 38.50 -10.67 -9.21
C GLY A 190 37.16 -10.97 -8.53
N LEU A 191 36.09 -11.29 -9.27
CA LEU A 191 34.81 -11.63 -8.64
C LEU A 191 34.86 -12.92 -7.81
N PRO A 192 34.19 -12.97 -6.64
CA PRO A 192 34.08 -14.19 -5.86
C PRO A 192 33.22 -15.24 -6.56
N ASP A 193 33.50 -16.53 -6.32
CA ASP A 193 32.78 -17.67 -6.93
C ASP A 193 31.25 -17.57 -6.77
N SER A 194 30.76 -17.04 -5.66
CA SER A 194 29.33 -16.85 -5.43
C SER A 194 28.71 -15.84 -6.41
N ALA A 195 29.43 -14.77 -6.75
CA ALA A 195 28.96 -13.77 -7.71
C ALA A 195 29.01 -14.30 -9.14
N LEU A 196 30.06 -15.06 -9.48
CA LEU A 196 30.15 -15.75 -10.78
C LEU A 196 29.01 -16.76 -10.95
N ALA A 197 28.73 -17.58 -9.94
CA ALA A 197 27.63 -18.55 -9.98
C ALA A 197 26.26 -17.85 -10.10
N GLN A 198 26.05 -16.74 -9.40
CA GLN A 198 24.83 -15.94 -9.52
C GLN A 198 24.68 -15.36 -10.93
N ALA A 199 25.73 -14.79 -11.51
CA ALA A 199 25.68 -14.22 -12.86
C ALA A 199 25.45 -15.27 -13.95
N GLU A 200 25.99 -16.49 -13.77
CA GLU A 200 25.70 -17.63 -14.66
C GLU A 200 24.23 -18.07 -14.54
N GLN A 201 23.71 -18.18 -13.32
CA GLN A 201 22.30 -18.51 -13.09
C GLN A 201 21.38 -17.46 -13.72
N THR A 202 21.68 -16.17 -13.53
CA THR A 202 20.92 -15.06 -14.14
C THR A 202 20.92 -15.12 -15.67
N ALA A 203 22.05 -15.52 -16.30
CA ALA A 203 22.10 -15.74 -17.74
C ALA A 203 21.15 -16.87 -18.16
N ARG A 204 21.19 -18.02 -17.47
CA ARG A 204 20.33 -19.17 -17.74
C ARG A 204 18.84 -18.83 -17.57
N ASP A 205 18.49 -18.09 -16.53
CA ASP A 205 17.11 -17.66 -16.26
C ASP A 205 16.56 -16.72 -17.35
N ARG A 206 17.44 -16.07 -18.12
CA ARG A 206 17.10 -15.26 -19.30
C ARG A 206 17.39 -15.96 -20.63
N ASP A 207 17.51 -17.29 -20.62
CA ASP A 207 17.80 -18.12 -21.79
C ASP A 207 19.08 -17.72 -22.55
N GLN A 208 20.09 -17.22 -21.82
CA GLN A 208 21.41 -16.83 -22.32
C GLN A 208 22.51 -17.74 -21.78
N SER A 209 23.61 -17.86 -22.51
CA SER A 209 24.83 -18.55 -22.07
C SER A 209 25.86 -17.58 -21.50
N GLY A 210 26.81 -18.09 -20.71
CA GLY A 210 27.87 -17.28 -20.10
C GLY A 210 27.41 -16.63 -18.80
N TRP A 211 27.80 -15.39 -18.58
CA TRP A 211 27.49 -14.63 -17.36
C TRP A 211 26.73 -13.36 -17.71
N LEU A 212 25.68 -13.07 -16.96
CA LEU A 212 24.88 -11.88 -17.13
C LEU A 212 24.92 -11.02 -15.88
N ILE A 213 25.50 -9.82 -16.02
CA ILE A 213 25.53 -8.82 -14.95
C ILE A 213 24.33 -7.90 -15.09
N THR A 214 23.62 -7.68 -13.99
CA THR A 214 22.48 -6.75 -13.86
C THR A 214 22.77 -5.65 -12.83
N LEU A 215 21.85 -4.68 -12.72
CA LEU A 215 21.91 -3.62 -11.70
C LEU A 215 21.27 -4.01 -10.36
N ASP A 216 20.70 -5.22 -10.26
CA ASP A 216 20.21 -5.74 -8.98
C ASP A 216 21.34 -5.73 -7.96
N PHE A 217 21.05 -5.30 -6.74
CA PHE A 217 22.08 -5.07 -5.73
C PHE A 217 23.03 -6.27 -5.52
N PRO A 218 22.56 -7.54 -5.47
CA PRO A 218 23.44 -8.71 -5.37
C PRO A 218 24.38 -8.93 -6.57
N SER A 219 24.07 -8.38 -7.74
CA SER A 219 24.92 -8.41 -8.94
C SER A 219 25.85 -7.20 -8.99
N TYR A 220 25.31 -6.00 -8.76
CA TYR A 220 26.06 -4.74 -8.80
C TYR A 220 27.15 -4.64 -7.73
N PHE A 221 26.83 -5.01 -6.49
CA PHE A 221 27.74 -4.79 -5.36
C PHE A 221 29.06 -5.58 -5.49
N PRO A 222 29.06 -6.88 -5.84
CA PRO A 222 30.30 -7.61 -6.09
C PRO A 222 31.15 -7.00 -7.21
N ILE A 223 30.53 -6.51 -8.29
CA ILE A 223 31.23 -5.86 -9.40
C ILE A 223 32.01 -4.65 -8.92
N MET A 224 31.34 -3.74 -8.19
CA MET A 224 31.99 -2.52 -7.70
C MET A 224 33.05 -2.78 -6.64
N THR A 225 33.01 -3.93 -5.98
CA THR A 225 33.90 -4.25 -4.86
C THR A 225 35.12 -5.03 -5.31
N TYR A 226 34.96 -5.97 -6.25
CA TYR A 226 35.94 -7.00 -6.52
C TYR A 226 36.41 -7.09 -7.97
N ALA A 227 35.75 -6.46 -8.94
CA ALA A 227 36.19 -6.53 -10.34
C ALA A 227 37.52 -5.76 -10.54
N ASN A 228 38.47 -6.38 -11.26
CA ASN A 228 39.80 -5.85 -11.54
C ASN A 228 39.88 -4.93 -12.77
#